data_AF-A0A1Z5H5E2-F1
#
_entry.id   AF-A0A1Z5H5E2-F1
#
_cell.length_a   1.000
_cell.length_b   1.000
_cell.length_c   1.000
_cell.angle_alpha   90.00
_cell.angle_beta   90.00
_cell.angle_gamma   90.00
#
_symmetry.space_group_name_H-M   'P 1'
#
loop_
_entity.id
_entity.type
_entity.pdbx_description
1 polymer ?
#
loop_
_entity_poly.entity_id
_entity_poly.type
_entity_poly.pdbx_seq_one_letter_code
_entity_poly.pdbx_strand_id
1 'polypeptide(L)'
;MNKAIEAKVATIKIINALYNENNVDKATLSSLRGAPTIVSQRAETVWPIMLPYMAEDLLSPNGRPSWGENAVYTATRLFALYQQGNDQLVYAPYDKEKSESGKNFFSALAVLRRNPDSRDALDRRAQALFGSSNFGSVVHSLTQLASILKSNKLGIKIDFPVLAQNLFDFQTSFENASTVKLLWGQEYYADIHETKPEGTK
;
A
#
# COMPACT_ATOMS: atom_id res chain seq x y z
N MET A 1 -21.15 -2.84 -10.29
CA MET A 1 -20.04 -3.46 -9.54
C MET A 1 -19.32 -2.41 -8.72
N ASN A 2 -18.74 -2.75 -7.56
CA ASN A 2 -18.05 -1.79 -6.71
C ASN A 2 -16.63 -1.52 -7.25
N LYS A 3 -16.39 -0.29 -7.74
CA LYS A 3 -15.10 0.11 -8.35
C LYS A 3 -13.90 -0.06 -7.42
N ALA A 4 -14.09 0.12 -6.11
CA ALA A 4 -13.01 -0.09 -5.14
C ALA A 4 -12.57 -1.56 -5.08
N ILE A 5 -13.52 -2.50 -5.22
CA ILE A 5 -13.23 -3.93 -5.30
C ILE A 5 -12.51 -4.26 -6.62
N GLU A 6 -12.90 -3.66 -7.73
CA GLU A 6 -12.20 -3.82 -9.00
C GLU A 6 -10.73 -3.37 -8.92
N ALA A 7 -10.45 -2.27 -8.20
CA ALA A 7 -9.08 -1.80 -7.98
C ALA A 7 -8.24 -2.82 -7.19
N LYS A 8 -8.84 -3.47 -6.18
CA LYS A 8 -8.23 -4.59 -5.46
C LYS A 8 -7.94 -5.76 -6.41
N VAL A 9 -8.93 -6.21 -7.17
CA VAL A 9 -8.81 -7.36 -8.08
C VAL A 9 -7.74 -7.12 -9.15
N ALA A 10 -7.71 -5.94 -9.76
CA ALA A 10 -6.68 -5.55 -10.72
C ALA A 10 -5.28 -5.64 -10.08
N THR A 11 -5.11 -5.08 -8.89
CA THR A 11 -3.82 -5.10 -8.17
C THR A 11 -3.34 -6.52 -7.86
N ILE A 12 -4.24 -7.45 -7.51
CA ILE A 12 -3.91 -8.88 -7.33
C ILE A 12 -3.33 -9.46 -8.62
N LYS A 13 -4.04 -9.27 -9.74
CA LYS A 13 -3.62 -9.79 -11.06
C LYS A 13 -2.26 -9.23 -11.47
N ILE A 14 -2.04 -7.93 -11.27
CA ILE A 14 -0.79 -7.25 -11.62
C ILE A 14 0.37 -7.75 -10.76
N ILE A 15 0.21 -7.87 -9.44
CA ILE A 15 1.27 -8.39 -8.56
C ILE A 15 1.68 -9.80 -8.97
N ASN A 16 0.70 -10.68 -9.21
CA ASN A 16 0.96 -12.06 -9.63
C ASN A 16 1.63 -12.13 -11.02
N ALA A 17 1.31 -11.21 -11.92
CA ALA A 17 1.95 -11.13 -13.23
C ALA A 17 3.41 -10.63 -13.14
N LEU A 18 3.69 -9.69 -12.22
CA LEU A 18 5.03 -9.15 -11.99
C LEU A 18 5.96 -10.11 -11.22
N TYR A 19 5.39 -10.92 -10.33
CA TYR A 19 6.13 -11.80 -9.44
C TYR A 19 5.42 -13.14 -9.29
N ASN A 20 5.77 -14.08 -10.16
CA ASN A 20 5.43 -15.49 -9.98
C ASN A 20 6.71 -16.30 -9.70
N GLU A 21 6.56 -17.46 -9.07
CA GLU A 21 7.70 -18.28 -8.57
C GLU A 21 8.71 -18.66 -9.65
N ASN A 22 8.31 -18.70 -10.92
CA ASN A 22 9.15 -19.12 -12.04
C ASN A 22 9.64 -17.95 -12.91
N ASN A 23 9.08 -16.76 -12.77
CA ASN A 23 9.38 -15.61 -13.62
C ASN A 23 9.07 -14.29 -12.88
N VAL A 24 10.12 -13.52 -12.63
CA VAL A 24 10.03 -12.20 -12.01
C VAL A 24 10.35 -11.13 -13.05
N ASP A 25 9.40 -10.23 -13.29
CA ASP A 25 9.60 -9.07 -14.17
C ASP A 25 10.41 -7.98 -13.47
N LYS A 26 11.73 -8.21 -13.39
CA LYS A 26 12.68 -7.31 -12.74
C LYS A 26 12.69 -5.92 -13.38
N ALA A 27 12.48 -5.84 -14.70
CA ALA A 27 12.49 -4.59 -15.44
C ALA A 27 11.32 -3.70 -15.01
N THR A 28 10.10 -4.23 -15.03
CA THR A 28 8.90 -3.49 -14.64
C THR A 28 8.91 -3.13 -13.16
N LEU A 29 9.33 -4.05 -12.28
CA LEU A 29 9.52 -3.76 -10.85
C LEU A 29 10.53 -2.62 -10.64
N SER A 30 11.61 -2.58 -11.41
CA SER A 30 12.58 -1.48 -11.34
C SER A 30 12.01 -0.17 -11.85
N SER A 31 11.16 -0.21 -12.88
CA SER A 31 10.52 0.99 -13.40
C SER A 31 9.52 1.58 -12.41
N LEU A 32 8.65 0.75 -11.82
CA LEU A 32 7.70 1.12 -10.77
C LEU A 32 8.37 1.88 -9.63
N ARG A 33 9.51 1.39 -9.12
CA ARG A 33 10.25 2.06 -8.04
C ARG A 33 10.69 3.47 -8.42
N GLY A 34 11.18 3.63 -9.65
CA GLY A 34 11.71 4.89 -10.18
C GLY A 34 10.67 5.86 -10.71
N ALA A 35 9.39 5.51 -10.70
CA ALA A 35 8.30 6.27 -11.31
C ALA A 35 7.24 6.65 -10.27
N PRO A 36 7.33 7.83 -9.62
CA PRO A 36 6.46 8.22 -8.50
C PRO A 36 4.95 8.22 -8.82
N THR A 37 4.59 8.48 -10.07
CA THR A 37 3.20 8.55 -10.54
C THR A 37 3.03 7.79 -11.86
N ILE A 38 1.78 7.44 -12.20
CA ILE A 38 1.46 6.76 -13.45
C ILE A 38 1.79 7.58 -14.71
N VAL A 39 1.92 8.90 -14.59
CA VAL A 39 2.30 9.82 -15.68
C VAL A 39 3.80 10.12 -15.72
N SER A 40 4.59 9.51 -14.85
CA SER A 40 6.05 9.62 -14.92
C SER A 40 6.55 8.94 -16.20
N GLN A 41 7.56 9.48 -16.89
CA GLN A 41 8.10 8.87 -18.12
C GLN A 41 8.45 7.38 -17.96
N ARG A 42 9.03 7.00 -16.81
CA ARG A 42 9.36 5.60 -16.52
C ARG A 42 8.13 4.70 -16.34
N ALA A 43 6.96 5.26 -16.02
CA ALA A 43 5.72 4.49 -15.90
C ALA A 43 5.23 3.93 -17.26
N GLU A 44 5.69 4.47 -18.39
CA GLU A 44 5.36 3.98 -19.74
C GLU A 44 5.62 2.48 -19.91
N THR A 45 6.68 1.95 -19.28
CA THR A 45 7.00 0.52 -19.32
C THR A 45 6.07 -0.34 -18.46
N VAL A 46 5.32 0.28 -17.54
CA VAL A 46 4.40 -0.39 -16.61
C VAL A 46 3.00 -0.51 -17.23
N TRP A 47 2.61 0.43 -18.09
CA TRP A 47 1.26 0.46 -18.67
C TRP A 47 0.87 -0.84 -19.41
N PRO A 48 1.74 -1.48 -20.22
CA PRO A 48 1.39 -2.70 -20.95
C PRO A 48 1.04 -3.89 -20.06
N ILE A 49 1.55 -3.93 -18.82
CA ILE A 49 1.20 -4.98 -17.87
C ILE A 49 0.06 -4.55 -16.93
N MET A 50 -0.08 -3.26 -16.65
CA MET A 50 -1.04 -2.77 -15.67
C MET A 50 -2.43 -2.56 -16.27
N LEU A 51 -2.54 -1.78 -17.35
CA LEU A 51 -3.83 -1.36 -17.91
C LEU A 51 -4.71 -2.53 -18.40
N PRO A 52 -4.17 -3.60 -19.02
CA PRO A 52 -5.00 -4.73 -19.47
C PRO A 52 -5.70 -5.51 -18.36
N TYR A 53 -5.22 -5.41 -17.10
CA TYR A 53 -5.86 -6.07 -15.96
C TYR A 53 -6.91 -5.20 -15.26
N MET A 54 -7.06 -3.94 -15.67
CA MET A 54 -8.03 -3.01 -15.09
C MET A 54 -9.37 -3.11 -15.80
N ALA A 55 -10.46 -3.04 -15.04
CA ALA A 55 -11.80 -2.90 -15.60
C ALA A 55 -11.95 -1.54 -16.31
N GLU A 56 -12.74 -1.49 -17.39
CA GLU A 56 -12.96 -0.28 -18.19
C GLU A 56 -13.44 0.91 -17.35
N ASP A 57 -14.30 0.65 -16.36
CA ASP A 57 -14.81 1.63 -15.41
C ASP A 57 -13.76 2.29 -14.49
N LEU A 58 -12.56 1.70 -14.41
CA LEU A 58 -11.40 2.25 -13.71
C LEU A 58 -10.45 3.00 -14.64
N LEU A 59 -10.59 2.88 -15.96
CA LEU A 59 -9.69 3.49 -16.92
C LEU A 59 -10.16 4.90 -17.28
N SER A 60 -9.20 5.79 -17.54
CA SER A 60 -9.53 7.14 -17.99
C SER A 60 -9.78 7.17 -19.50
N PRO A 61 -10.86 7.82 -19.99
CA PRO A 61 -11.09 7.98 -21.42
C PRO A 61 -10.35 9.17 -22.04
N ASN A 62 -9.68 10.03 -21.25
CA ASN A 62 -9.17 11.34 -21.70
C ASN A 62 -7.67 11.56 -21.48
N GLY A 63 -6.94 10.52 -21.10
CA GLY A 63 -5.49 10.59 -20.85
C GLY A 63 -5.09 11.28 -19.54
N ARG A 64 -6.02 11.76 -18.73
CA ARG A 64 -5.75 12.19 -17.34
C ARG A 64 -6.00 11.01 -16.40
N PRO A 65 -5.07 10.65 -15.50
CA PRO A 65 -5.26 9.49 -14.63
C PRO A 65 -6.56 9.53 -13.86
N SER A 66 -7.33 8.44 -13.93
CA SER A 66 -8.50 8.23 -13.10
C SER A 66 -8.08 7.93 -11.65
N TRP A 67 -9.05 7.95 -10.73
CA TRP A 67 -8.81 7.49 -9.35
C TRP A 67 -8.41 6.01 -9.29
N GLY A 68 -8.96 5.18 -10.18
CA GLY A 68 -8.62 3.76 -10.29
C GLY A 68 -7.18 3.54 -10.72
N GLU A 69 -6.76 4.23 -11.78
CA GLU A 69 -5.39 4.19 -12.30
C GLU A 69 -4.39 4.67 -11.23
N ASN A 70 -4.67 5.78 -10.56
CA ASN A 70 -3.84 6.29 -9.46
C ASN A 70 -3.71 5.29 -8.31
N ALA A 71 -4.82 4.68 -7.91
CA ALA A 71 -4.86 3.76 -6.77
C ALA A 71 -4.11 2.46 -7.04
N VAL A 72 -4.41 1.80 -8.17
CA VAL A 72 -3.77 0.56 -8.61
C VAL A 72 -2.27 0.76 -8.83
N TYR A 73 -1.90 1.83 -9.53
CA TYR A 73 -0.49 2.15 -9.78
C TYR A 73 0.27 2.39 -8.47
N THR A 74 -0.29 3.20 -7.57
CA THR A 74 0.34 3.51 -6.28
C THR A 74 0.56 2.26 -5.43
N ALA A 75 -0.46 1.41 -5.28
CA ALA A 75 -0.34 0.18 -4.49
C ALA A 75 0.70 -0.79 -5.09
N THR A 76 0.67 -0.97 -6.41
CA THR A 76 1.64 -1.81 -7.14
C THR A 76 3.08 -1.27 -6.99
N ARG A 77 3.23 0.05 -7.01
CA ARG A 77 4.53 0.70 -6.76
C ARG A 77 5.02 0.48 -5.34
N LEU A 78 4.15 0.60 -4.34
CA LEU A 78 4.52 0.34 -2.94
C LEU A 78 4.92 -1.13 -2.73
N PHE A 79 4.24 -2.06 -3.39
CA PHE A 79 4.65 -3.46 -3.48
C PHE A 79 6.07 -3.58 -4.07
N ALA A 80 6.34 -2.97 -5.24
CA ALA A 80 7.65 -3.06 -5.89
C ALA A 80 8.79 -2.46 -5.06
N LEU A 81 8.51 -1.41 -4.27
CA LEU A 81 9.46 -0.84 -3.29
C LEU A 81 9.74 -1.83 -2.16
N TYR A 82 8.70 -2.41 -1.57
CA TYR A 82 8.82 -3.36 -0.46
C TYR A 82 9.45 -4.69 -0.88
N GLN A 83 9.12 -5.21 -2.06
CA GLN A 83 9.67 -6.45 -2.63
C GLN A 83 11.18 -6.34 -2.94
N GLN A 84 11.70 -5.14 -3.20
CA GLN A 84 13.10 -4.99 -3.59
C GLN A 84 14.06 -5.44 -2.48
N GLY A 85 14.91 -6.42 -2.78
CA GLY A 85 15.87 -6.98 -1.83
C GLY A 85 15.29 -8.09 -0.95
N ASN A 86 14.07 -8.53 -1.22
CA ASN A 86 13.48 -9.75 -0.68
C ASN A 86 13.43 -10.82 -1.78
N ASP A 87 13.93 -12.01 -1.48
CA ASP A 87 13.92 -13.16 -2.41
C ASP A 87 12.56 -13.88 -2.44
N GLN A 88 11.79 -13.75 -1.37
CA GLN A 88 10.46 -14.32 -1.22
C GLN A 88 9.39 -13.27 -1.50
N LEU A 89 8.23 -13.71 -1.99
CA LEU A 89 7.09 -12.83 -2.26
C LEU A 89 6.62 -12.17 -0.96
N VAL A 90 6.60 -10.84 -0.95
CA VAL A 90 6.19 -10.02 0.21
C VAL A 90 4.69 -9.71 0.23
N TYR A 91 3.94 -10.25 -0.72
CA TYR A 91 2.48 -10.15 -0.80
C TYR A 91 1.83 -11.42 -0.25
N ALA A 92 0.79 -11.23 0.56
CA ALA A 92 -0.22 -12.23 0.88
C ALA A 92 -1.54 -11.54 1.19
N PRO A 93 -2.69 -12.15 0.86
CA PRO A 93 -3.99 -11.61 1.26
C PRO A 93 -4.13 -11.59 2.79
N TYR A 94 -4.77 -10.54 3.32
CA TYR A 94 -5.15 -10.47 4.72
C TYR A 94 -6.39 -11.33 4.96
N ASP A 95 -6.32 -12.19 5.97
CA ASP A 95 -7.40 -13.06 6.39
C ASP A 95 -7.36 -13.16 7.93
N LYS A 96 -8.34 -12.54 8.59
CA LYS A 96 -8.37 -12.42 10.06
C LYS A 96 -8.49 -13.78 10.74
N GLU A 97 -8.99 -14.80 10.05
CA GLU A 97 -9.20 -16.14 10.60
C GLU A 97 -7.98 -17.05 10.46
N LYS A 98 -6.96 -16.63 9.69
CA LYS A 98 -5.74 -17.41 9.45
C LYS A 98 -4.54 -16.79 10.15
N SER A 99 -3.83 -17.60 10.93
CA SER A 99 -2.63 -17.18 11.67
C SER A 99 -1.47 -16.74 10.77
N GLU A 100 -1.35 -17.30 9.57
CA GLU A 100 -0.26 -17.03 8.61
C GLU A 100 -0.70 -16.18 7.40
N SER A 101 -1.74 -15.37 7.54
CA SER A 101 -2.18 -14.45 6.49
C SER A 101 -1.27 -13.21 6.38
N GLY A 102 -1.39 -12.48 5.26
CA GLY A 102 -0.77 -11.16 5.14
C GLY A 102 -1.35 -10.17 6.15
N LYS A 103 -0.78 -8.98 6.25
CA LYS A 103 -1.32 -7.88 7.07
C LYS A 103 -1.74 -6.70 6.20
N ASN A 104 -2.73 -5.93 6.65
CA ASN A 104 -2.97 -4.61 6.08
C ASN A 104 -1.73 -3.72 6.32
N PHE A 105 -1.51 -2.75 5.42
CA PHE A 105 -0.30 -1.92 5.42
C PHE A 105 -0.06 -1.22 6.77
N PHE A 106 -1.12 -0.64 7.36
CA PHE A 106 -1.01 0.07 8.65
C PHE A 106 -0.88 -0.88 9.84
N SER A 107 -1.44 -2.09 9.76
CA SER A 107 -1.19 -3.13 10.76
C SER A 107 0.26 -3.62 10.74
N ALA A 108 0.89 -3.73 9.56
CA ALA A 108 2.31 -4.04 9.45
C ALA A 108 3.18 -2.92 10.08
N LEU A 109 2.78 -1.66 9.89
CA LEU A 109 3.43 -0.53 10.55
C LEU A 109 3.24 -0.54 12.06
N ALA A 110 2.07 -0.94 12.57
CA ALA A 110 1.81 -1.07 14.00
C ALA A 110 2.77 -2.07 14.68
N VAL A 111 3.06 -3.20 14.02
CA VAL A 111 4.06 -4.16 14.50
C VAL A 111 5.43 -3.50 14.62
N LEU A 112 5.86 -2.75 13.60
CA LEU A 112 7.15 -2.05 13.64
C LEU A 112 7.19 -0.96 14.71
N ARG A 113 6.10 -0.22 14.88
CA ARG A 113 5.93 0.86 15.87
C ARG A 113 6.18 0.41 17.31
N ARG A 114 6.07 -0.89 17.61
CA ARG A 114 6.44 -1.46 18.91
C ARG A 114 7.91 -1.20 19.25
N ASN A 115 8.79 -1.17 18.25
CA ASN A 115 10.20 -0.82 18.42
C ASN A 115 10.35 0.70 18.73
N PRO A 116 10.85 1.08 19.92
CA PRO A 116 11.05 2.48 20.32
C PRO A 116 11.90 3.29 19.34
N ASP A 117 12.94 2.70 18.75
CA ASP A 117 13.88 3.40 17.87
C ASP A 117 13.23 3.88 16.56
N SER A 118 12.15 3.21 16.15
CA SER A 118 11.43 3.53 14.91
C SER A 118 10.12 4.29 15.15
N ARG A 119 9.62 4.29 16.39
CA ARG A 119 8.27 4.76 16.74
C ARG A 119 8.05 6.23 16.38
N ASP A 120 8.94 7.12 16.81
CA ASP A 120 8.77 8.57 16.59
C ASP A 120 8.83 8.93 15.10
N ALA A 121 9.73 8.28 14.37
CA ALA A 121 9.88 8.45 12.93
C ALA A 121 8.66 7.97 12.14
N LEU A 122 8.01 6.90 12.60
CA LEU A 122 6.76 6.38 12.04
C LEU A 122 5.58 7.29 12.39
N ASP A 123 5.42 7.65 13.66
CA ASP A 123 4.31 8.47 14.17
C ASP A 123 4.25 9.83 13.47
N ARG A 124 5.39 10.51 13.30
CA ARG A 124 5.45 11.78 12.58
C ARG A 124 4.93 11.66 11.14
N ARG A 125 5.25 10.57 10.44
CA ARG A 125 4.84 10.34 9.05
C ARG A 125 3.39 9.90 8.93
N ALA A 126 2.93 9.07 9.87
CA ALA A 126 1.53 8.68 9.98
C ALA A 126 0.66 9.91 10.26
N GLN A 127 1.06 10.79 11.19
CA GLN A 127 0.34 12.04 11.49
C GLN A 127 0.29 12.98 10.29
N ALA A 128 1.41 13.16 9.56
CA ALA A 128 1.43 13.95 8.34
C ALA A 128 0.46 13.40 7.27
N LEU A 129 0.35 12.07 7.16
CA LEU A 129 -0.61 11.41 6.28
C LEU A 129 -2.05 11.65 6.74
N PHE A 130 -2.36 11.48 8.04
CA PHE A 130 -3.71 11.66 8.57
C PHE A 130 -4.20 13.11 8.48
N GLY A 131 -3.28 14.08 8.59
CA GLY A 131 -3.56 15.50 8.41
C GLY A 131 -3.79 15.91 6.95
N SER A 132 -3.49 15.04 5.98
CA SER A 132 -3.60 15.39 4.57
C SER A 132 -4.98 15.12 3.98
N SER A 133 -5.38 15.98 3.04
CA SER A 133 -6.49 15.79 2.11
C SER A 133 -6.02 15.65 0.66
N ASN A 134 -4.72 15.84 0.39
CA ASN A 134 -4.15 15.76 -0.94
C ASN A 134 -3.60 14.36 -1.21
N PHE A 135 -4.07 13.74 -2.29
CA PHE A 135 -3.65 12.38 -2.66
C PHE A 135 -2.14 12.26 -2.86
N GLY A 136 -1.49 13.21 -3.53
CA GLY A 136 -0.04 13.22 -3.74
C GLY A 136 0.76 13.24 -2.43
N SER A 137 0.32 14.05 -1.46
CA SER A 137 0.91 14.09 -0.11
C SER A 137 0.73 12.76 0.63
N VAL A 138 -0.44 12.12 0.51
CA VAL A 138 -0.68 10.77 1.07
C VAL A 138 0.25 9.74 0.44
N VAL A 139 0.37 9.72 -0.90
CA VAL A 139 1.28 8.82 -1.63
C VAL A 139 2.74 9.03 -1.21
N HIS A 140 3.15 10.29 -1.02
CA HIS A 140 4.49 10.61 -0.55
C HIS A 140 4.76 10.02 0.84
N SER A 141 3.85 10.23 1.80
CA SER A 141 3.97 9.67 3.14
C SER A 141 3.95 8.14 3.14
N LEU A 142 3.07 7.49 2.37
CA LEU A 142 3.04 6.04 2.20
C LEU A 142 4.36 5.49 1.64
N THR A 143 4.96 6.19 0.66
CA THR A 143 6.26 5.81 0.10
C THR A 143 7.37 5.83 1.15
N GLN A 144 7.38 6.86 2.01
CA GLN A 144 8.34 6.94 3.12
C GLN A 144 8.11 5.82 4.14
N LEU A 145 6.86 5.55 4.51
CA LEU A 145 6.49 4.48 5.45
C LEU A 145 6.87 3.09 4.90
N ALA A 146 6.64 2.82 3.61
CA ALA A 146 7.03 1.56 2.97
C ALA A 146 8.56 1.38 2.96
N SER A 147 9.31 2.46 2.79
CA SER A 147 10.78 2.43 2.86
C SER A 147 11.28 2.10 4.28
N ILE A 148 10.60 2.60 5.31
CA ILE A 148 10.89 2.26 6.71
C ILE A 148 10.58 0.78 6.98
N LEU A 149 9.40 0.28 6.57
CA LEU A 149 9.04 -1.14 6.68
C LEU A 149 10.09 -2.03 6.04
N LYS A 150 10.47 -1.73 4.80
CA LYS A 150 11.49 -2.46 4.05
C LYS A 150 12.81 -2.54 4.81
N SER A 151 13.27 -1.41 5.34
CA SER A 151 14.58 -1.32 5.99
C SER A 151 14.68 -2.15 7.27
N ASN A 152 13.55 -2.43 7.93
CA ASN A 152 13.49 -3.20 9.17
C ASN A 152 13.36 -4.72 8.97
N LYS A 153 13.15 -5.21 7.73
CA LYS A 153 13.21 -6.65 7.35
C LYS A 153 12.42 -7.60 8.28
N LEU A 154 11.22 -7.22 8.71
CA LEU A 154 10.41 -8.02 9.63
C LEU A 154 9.85 -9.32 9.02
N GLY A 155 10.03 -9.57 7.72
CA GLY A 155 9.47 -10.74 7.02
C GLY A 155 7.93 -10.73 6.91
N ILE A 156 7.28 -9.60 7.20
CA ILE A 156 5.83 -9.46 7.16
C ILE A 156 5.35 -9.41 5.71
N LYS A 157 4.37 -10.24 5.35
CA LYS A 157 3.67 -10.12 4.07
C LYS A 157 2.54 -9.10 4.17
N ILE A 158 2.32 -8.29 3.13
CA ILE A 158 1.38 -7.16 3.15
C ILE A 158 0.33 -7.32 2.04
N ASP A 159 -0.94 -7.05 2.35
CA ASP A 159 -2.05 -7.02 1.39
C ASP A 159 -2.13 -5.65 0.68
N PHE A 160 -1.22 -5.43 -0.27
CA PHE A 160 -1.23 -4.22 -1.13
C PHE A 160 -2.53 -4.04 -1.93
N PRO A 161 -3.21 -5.09 -2.41
CA PRO A 161 -4.53 -4.95 -3.03
C PRO A 161 -5.59 -4.27 -2.15
N VAL A 162 -5.64 -4.55 -0.84
CA VAL A 162 -6.53 -3.81 0.09
C VAL A 162 -6.13 -2.34 0.16
N LEU A 163 -4.84 -2.03 0.13
CA LEU A 163 -4.38 -0.64 0.06
C LEU A 163 -4.84 0.06 -1.23
N ALA A 164 -4.86 -0.64 -2.37
CA ALA A 164 -5.40 -0.09 -3.63
C ALA A 164 -6.89 0.26 -3.50
N GLN A 165 -7.68 -0.61 -2.87
CA GLN A 165 -9.09 -0.33 -2.59
C GLN A 165 -9.24 0.94 -1.74
N ASN A 166 -8.50 1.03 -0.63
CA ASN A 166 -8.56 2.20 0.25
C ASN A 166 -8.12 3.49 -0.46
N LEU A 167 -7.09 3.43 -1.30
CA LEU A 167 -6.61 4.57 -2.08
C LEU A 167 -7.62 5.02 -3.13
N PHE A 168 -8.39 4.09 -3.72
CA PHE A 168 -9.52 4.44 -4.57
C PHE A 168 -10.58 5.20 -3.77
N ASP A 169 -11.07 4.60 -2.68
CA ASP A 169 -12.11 5.19 -1.83
C ASP A 169 -11.70 6.57 -1.30
N PHE A 170 -10.45 6.73 -0.88
CA PHE A 170 -9.90 8.00 -0.41
C PHE A 170 -10.07 9.15 -1.40
N GLN A 171 -9.99 8.89 -2.71
CA GLN A 171 -10.08 9.93 -3.74
C GLN A 171 -11.52 10.35 -4.08
N THR A 172 -12.52 9.55 -3.69
CA THR A 172 -13.90 9.70 -4.17
C THR A 172 -14.69 10.82 -3.49
N SER A 173 -14.43 11.09 -2.20
CA SER A 173 -15.04 12.19 -1.45
C SER A 173 -14.25 12.51 -0.17
N PHE A 174 -14.53 13.64 0.46
CA PHE A 174 -13.92 14.02 1.74
C PHE A 174 -14.34 13.09 2.89
N GLU A 175 -15.60 12.65 2.89
CA GLU A 175 -16.16 11.70 3.87
C GLU A 175 -15.49 10.33 3.74
N ASN A 176 -15.32 9.85 2.50
CA ASN A 176 -14.62 8.60 2.23
C ASN A 176 -13.14 8.70 2.59
N ALA A 177 -12.48 9.82 2.29
CA ALA A 177 -11.12 10.10 2.74
C ALA A 177 -11.01 10.05 4.28
N SER A 178 -11.95 10.64 5.00
CA SER A 178 -11.99 10.62 6.46
C SER A 178 -12.21 9.22 7.01
N THR A 179 -13.09 8.44 6.38
CA THR A 179 -13.38 7.04 6.73
C THR A 179 -12.14 6.16 6.55
N VAL A 180 -11.46 6.28 5.40
CA VAL A 180 -10.21 5.57 5.11
C VAL A 180 -9.11 5.95 6.12
N LYS A 181 -8.96 7.23 6.45
CA LYS A 181 -7.98 7.67 7.45
C LYS A 181 -8.29 7.13 8.84
N LEU A 182 -9.56 7.07 9.24
CA LEU A 182 -9.94 6.45 10.51
C LEU A 182 -9.61 4.95 10.51
N LEU A 183 -9.91 4.23 9.43
CA LEU A 183 -9.55 2.81 9.27
C LEU A 183 -8.03 2.61 9.43
N TRP A 184 -7.23 3.38 8.70
CA TRP A 184 -5.77 3.33 8.80
C TRP A 184 -5.26 3.69 10.21
N GLY A 185 -5.88 4.67 10.88
CA GLY A 185 -5.59 5.00 12.27
C GLY A 185 -5.89 3.85 13.22
N GLN A 186 -7.05 3.21 13.08
CA GLN A 186 -7.43 2.03 13.85
C GLN A 186 -6.41 0.91 13.65
N GLU A 187 -6.05 0.58 12.41
CA GLU A 187 -5.04 -0.43 12.10
C GLU A 187 -3.65 -0.10 12.68
N TYR A 188 -3.26 1.18 12.64
CA TYR A 188 -1.95 1.65 13.08
C TYR A 188 -1.82 1.71 14.62
N TYR A 189 -2.90 2.03 15.33
CA TYR A 189 -2.90 2.23 16.77
C TYR A 189 -3.52 1.08 17.60
N ALA A 190 -4.18 0.09 16.96
CA ALA A 190 -4.92 -0.98 17.66
C ALA A 190 -4.12 -1.79 18.69
N ASP A 191 -2.80 -1.89 18.52
CA ASP A 191 -1.96 -2.86 19.24
C ASP A 191 -1.03 -2.22 20.29
N ILE A 192 -1.40 -1.03 20.79
CA ILE A 192 -0.62 -0.26 21.78
C ILE A 192 -1.18 -0.42 23.21
N HIS A 193 -2.23 -1.22 23.39
CA HIS A 193 -2.94 -1.32 24.67
C HIS A 193 -2.39 -2.36 25.68
N GLU A 194 -1.20 -2.93 25.48
CA GLU A 194 -0.49 -3.75 26.49
C GLU A 194 0.89 -3.13 26.81
N THR A 195 1.32 -2.81 28.03
CA THR A 195 0.80 -2.93 29.41
C THR A 195 1.33 -1.71 30.19
N LYS A 196 0.50 -0.97 30.95
CA LYS A 196 1.04 -0.18 32.06
C LYS A 196 1.71 -1.18 33.02
N PRO A 197 2.95 -0.99 33.48
CA PRO A 197 3.44 -1.78 34.60
C PRO A 197 2.49 -1.53 35.76
N GLU A 198 1.89 -2.60 36.28
CA GLU A 198 1.17 -2.54 37.54
C GLU A 198 2.14 -1.95 38.57
N GLY A 199 1.81 -0.73 39.02
CA GLY A 199 2.55 -0.08 40.08
C GLY A 199 2.43 -0.96 41.32
N THR A 200 3.54 -1.55 41.73
CA THR A 200 3.66 -2.21 43.02
C THR A 200 3.35 -1.16 44.09
N LYS A 201 2.28 -1.38 44.85
CA LYS A 201 2.07 -0.78 46.16
C LYS A 201 1.94 -1.91 47.17
#